data_AF-A0A150UQ49-F1
#
_entry.id   AF-A0A150UQ49-F1
#
_cell.length_a   1.000
_cell.length_b   1.000
_cell.length_c   1.000
_cell.angle_alpha   90.00
_cell.angle_beta   90.00
_cell.angle_gamma   90.00
#
_symmetry.space_group_name_H-M   'P 1'
#
loop_
_entity.id
_entity.type
_entity.pdbx_description
1 polymer ?
#
loop_
_entity_poly.entity_id
_entity_poly.type
_entity_poly.pdbx_seq_one_letter_code
_entity_poly.pdbx_strand_id
1 'polypeptide(L)'
;MFTENFSHAIGSGEWPAAELLMRILVLKVVELYSNPKSNVAARNIALEILAIVASRLLELQAVARISIENLSNENGVDQKLANLDSTVHIE
;
A
#
# COMPACT_ATOMS: atom_id res chain seq x y z
N MET A 1 2.82 -18.69 0.68
CA MET A 1 3.07 -18.72 2.15
C MET A 1 4.16 -17.78 2.71
N PHE A 2 5.04 -17.12 1.95
CA PHE A 2 5.77 -15.93 2.47
C PHE A 2 5.10 -14.64 1.96
N THR A 3 4.96 -14.50 0.64
CA THR A 3 4.25 -13.39 -0.03
C THR A 3 2.79 -13.20 0.42
N GLU A 4 2.08 -14.28 0.72
CA GLU A 4 0.69 -14.22 1.23
C GLU A 4 0.59 -13.73 2.69
N ASN A 5 1.56 -14.09 3.55
CA ASN A 5 1.56 -13.63 4.94
C ASN A 5 1.91 -12.14 5.05
N PHE A 6 2.78 -11.64 4.16
CA PHE A 6 3.04 -10.21 4.06
C PHE A 6 1.85 -9.44 3.48
N SER A 7 1.07 -10.06 2.59
CA SER A 7 -0.13 -9.42 2.02
C SER A 7 -1.21 -9.08 3.06
N HIS A 8 -1.29 -9.80 4.18
CA HIS A 8 -2.22 -9.47 5.28
C HIS A 8 -1.65 -8.42 6.24
N ALA A 9 -0.32 -8.34 6.36
CA ALA A 9 0.36 -7.34 7.19
C ALA A 9 0.48 -5.97 6.49
N ILE A 10 0.42 -5.98 5.16
CA ILE A 10 0.49 -4.80 4.31
C ILE A 10 -0.88 -4.09 4.34
N GLY A 11 -0.94 -2.97 5.07
CA GLY A 11 -2.14 -2.13 5.18
C GLY A 11 -2.69 -2.03 6.61
N SER A 12 -2.31 -2.93 7.51
CA SER A 12 -2.44 -2.67 8.95
C SER A 12 -1.26 -1.79 9.35
N GLY A 13 -1.52 -0.63 9.98
CA GLY A 13 -0.46 0.28 10.46
C GLY A 13 0.50 -0.37 11.47
N GLU A 14 0.23 -1.60 11.88
CA GLU A 14 0.95 -2.39 12.87
C GLU A 14 2.31 -2.93 12.36
N TRP A 15 2.55 -3.00 11.03
CA TRP A 15 3.76 -3.62 10.48
C TRP A 15 4.46 -2.81 9.38
N PRO A 16 5.01 -1.62 9.69
CA PRO A 16 5.75 -0.80 8.70
C PRO A 16 6.98 -1.53 8.11
N ALA A 17 7.55 -2.49 8.84
CA ALA A 17 8.66 -3.32 8.34
C ALA A 17 8.28 -4.24 7.17
N ALA A 18 6.98 -4.55 7.01
CA ALA A 18 6.47 -5.38 5.91
C ALA A 18 6.70 -4.71 4.55
N GLU A 19 6.48 -3.40 4.44
CA GLU A 19 6.71 -2.65 3.19
C GLU A 19 8.20 -2.66 2.81
N LEU A 20 9.09 -2.45 3.80
CA LEU A 20 10.54 -2.44 3.58
C LEU A 20 11.04 -3.81 3.08
N LEU A 21 10.58 -4.89 3.71
CA LEU A 21 10.91 -6.26 3.30
C LEU A 21 10.41 -6.56 1.88
N MET A 22 9.22 -6.08 1.53
CA MET A 22 8.65 -6.23 0.19
C MET A 22 9.48 -5.47 -0.87
N ARG A 23 9.92 -4.23 -0.58
CA ARG A 23 10.82 -3.47 -1.48
C ARG A 23 12.16 -4.18 -1.67
N ILE A 24 12.76 -4.68 -0.59
CA ILE A 24 14.03 -5.44 -0.66
C ILE A 24 13.84 -6.70 -1.50
N LEU A 25 12.72 -7.42 -1.33
CA LEU A 25 12.40 -8.61 -2.11
C LEU A 25 12.28 -8.28 -3.60
N VAL A 26 11.58 -7.20 -3.96
CA VAL A 26 11.47 -6.74 -5.37
C VAL A 26 12.84 -6.46 -5.96
N LEU A 27 13.70 -5.73 -5.26
CA LEU A 27 15.06 -5.44 -5.73
C LEU A 27 15.85 -6.72 -6.00
N LYS A 28 15.75 -7.71 -5.12
CA LYS A 28 16.41 -9.02 -5.29
C LYS A 28 15.84 -9.84 -6.44
N VAL A 29 14.53 -9.79 -6.64
CA VAL A 29 13.87 -10.51 -7.73
C VAL A 29 14.18 -9.85 -9.09
N VAL A 30 14.30 -8.53 -9.15
CA VAL A 30 14.78 -7.80 -10.34
C VAL A 30 16.24 -8.14 -10.63
N GLU A 31 17.12 -8.13 -9.62
CA GLU A 31 18.52 -8.57 -9.77
C GLU A 31 18.62 -10.01 -10.32
N LEU A 32 17.77 -10.91 -9.83
CA LEU A 32 17.71 -12.29 -10.30
C LEU A 32 17.25 -12.39 -11.76
N TYR A 33 16.23 -11.62 -12.13
CA TYR A 33 15.70 -11.59 -13.49
C TYR A 33 16.72 -11.01 -14.49
N SER A 34 17.43 -9.95 -14.09
CA SER A 34 18.46 -9.30 -14.90
C SER A 34 19.76 -10.12 -15.03
N ASN A 35 19.94 -11.17 -14.23
CA ASN A 35 21.12 -12.01 -14.31
C ASN A 35 21.06 -12.95 -15.53
N PRO A 36 21.93 -12.80 -16.54
CA PRO A 36 21.91 -13.64 -17.74
C PRO A 36 22.24 -15.12 -17.46
N LYS A 37 22.85 -15.43 -16.31
CA LYS A 37 23.12 -16.81 -15.86
C LYS A 37 21.92 -17.49 -15.21
N SER A 38 20.82 -16.77 -14.95
CA SER A 38 19.61 -17.35 -14.37
C SER A 38 18.94 -18.30 -15.35
N ASN A 39 18.57 -19.50 -14.90
CA ASN A 39 17.81 -20.42 -15.75
C ASN A 39 16.38 -19.85 -16.03
N VAL A 40 15.71 -20.41 -17.04
CA VAL A 40 14.37 -19.95 -17.47
C VAL A 40 13.33 -20.12 -16.37
N ALA A 41 13.37 -21.22 -15.62
CA ALA A 41 12.44 -21.48 -14.52
C ALA A 41 12.54 -20.42 -13.39
N ALA A 42 13.77 -20.04 -13.02
CA ALA A 42 14.03 -19.02 -12.01
C ALA A 42 13.56 -17.62 -12.47
N ARG A 43 13.69 -17.31 -13.76
CA ARG A 43 13.14 -16.07 -14.33
C ARG A 43 11.61 -16.05 -14.34
N ASN A 44 10.97 -17.18 -14.63
CA ASN A 44 9.51 -17.28 -14.60
C ASN A 44 8.97 -17.11 -13.17
N ILE A 45 9.60 -17.76 -12.18
CA ILE A 45 9.22 -17.60 -10.77
C ILE A 45 9.47 -16.17 -10.29
N ALA A 46 10.56 -15.53 -10.75
CA ALA A 46 10.81 -14.12 -10.47
C ALA A 46 9.70 -13.21 -11.00
N LEU A 47 9.24 -13.43 -12.24
CA LEU A 47 8.13 -12.67 -12.83
C LEU A 47 6.81 -12.89 -12.07
N GLU A 48 6.54 -14.12 -11.64
CA GLU A 48 5.34 -14.44 -10.85
C GLU A 48 5.36 -13.72 -9.49
N ILE A 49 6.50 -13.73 -8.80
CA ILE A 49 6.67 -12.99 -7.54
C ILE A 49 6.53 -11.47 -7.78
N LEU A 50 7.10 -10.93 -8.85
CA LEU A 50 6.97 -9.51 -9.20
C LEU A 50 5.51 -9.13 -9.46
N ALA A 51 4.73 -9.97 -10.17
CA ALA A 51 3.33 -9.71 -10.44
C ALA A 51 2.49 -9.65 -9.16
N ILE A 52 2.75 -10.57 -8.22
CA ILE A 52 2.06 -10.59 -6.92
C ILE A 52 2.41 -9.35 -6.10
N VAL A 53 3.69 -9.00 -5.99
CA VAL A 53 4.13 -7.86 -5.19
C VAL A 53 3.65 -6.53 -5.79
N ALA A 54 3.75 -6.37 -7.11
CA ALA A 54 3.30 -5.16 -7.81
C ALA A 54 1.80 -4.93 -7.61
N SER A 55 0.97 -5.98 -7.71
CA SER A 55 -0.47 -5.88 -7.48
C SER A 55 -0.79 -5.37 -6.06
N ARG A 56 -0.12 -5.90 -5.04
CA ARG A 56 -0.33 -5.47 -3.64
C ARG A 56 0.15 -4.05 -3.37
N LEU A 57 1.27 -3.64 -3.97
CA LEU A 57 1.76 -2.27 -3.84
C LEU A 57 0.79 -1.27 -4.49
N LEU A 58 0.21 -1.61 -5.63
CA LEU A 58 -0.79 -0.78 -6.31
C LEU A 58 -2.09 -0.69 -5.50
N GLU A 59 -2.56 -1.79 -4.91
CA GLU A 59 -3.71 -1.79 -4.00
C GLU A 59 -3.49 -0.87 -2.79
N LEU A 60 -2.32 -0.96 -2.14
CA LEU A 60 -1.97 -0.02 -1.05
C LEU A 60 -1.98 1.43 -1.51
N GLN A 61 -1.40 1.71 -2.68
CA GLN A 61 -1.34 3.07 -3.21
C GLN A 61 -2.75 3.60 -3.50
N ALA A 62 -3.65 2.75 -4.00
CA ALA A 62 -5.05 3.11 -4.20
C ALA A 62 -5.76 3.40 -2.87
N VAL A 63 -5.59 2.53 -1.86
CA VAL A 63 -6.14 2.76 -0.52
C VAL A 63 -5.62 4.06 0.09
N ALA A 64 -4.31 4.32 0.02
CA ALA A 64 -3.71 5.55 0.54
C ALA A 64 -4.27 6.81 -0.16
N ARG A 65 -4.45 6.78 -1.48
CA ARG A 65 -5.06 7.88 -2.24
C ARG A 65 -6.51 8.12 -1.81
N ILE A 66 -7.30 7.06 -1.71
CA ILE A 66 -8.70 7.13 -1.26
C ILE A 66 -8.77 7.68 0.17
N SER A 67 -7.90 7.25 1.08
CA SER A 67 -7.84 7.79 2.44
C SER A 67 -7.50 9.28 2.46
N ILE A 68 -6.57 9.74 1.62
CA ILE A 68 -6.23 11.18 1.51
C ILE A 68 -7.40 11.98 0.93
N GLU A 69 -8.07 11.48 -0.10
CA GLU A 69 -9.26 12.10 -0.68
C GLU A 69 -10.40 12.17 0.33
N ASN A 70 -10.63 11.10 1.09
CA ASN A 70 -11.63 11.06 2.15
C ASN A 70 -11.31 12.05 3.28
N LEU A 71 -10.05 12.14 3.73
CA LEU A 71 -9.63 13.16 4.70
C LEU A 71 -9.84 14.59 4.17
N SER A 72 -9.56 14.80 2.88
CA SER A 72 -9.80 16.10 2.22
C SER A 72 -11.29 16.46 2.17
N ASN A 73 -12.16 15.45 1.98
CA ASN A 73 -13.61 15.60 1.99
C ASN A 73 -14.17 15.72 3.43
N GLU A 74 -13.55 15.07 4.41
CA GLU A 74 -13.85 15.18 5.84
C GLU A 74 -13.41 16.53 6.45
N ASN A 75 -12.61 17.35 5.76
CA ASN A 75 -12.48 18.76 6.16
C ASN A 75 -13.80 19.55 6.02
N GLY A 76 -14.86 18.95 5.43
CA GLY A 76 -16.24 19.43 5.57
C GLY A 76 -16.82 19.25 6.99
N VAL A 77 -16.18 18.46 7.85
CA VAL A 77 -16.55 18.27 9.26
C VAL A 77 -16.22 19.53 10.07
N ASP A 78 -15.14 20.24 9.75
CA ASP A 78 -14.84 21.57 10.33
C ASP A 78 -15.94 22.58 9.98
N GLN A 79 -16.48 22.50 8.76
CA GLN A 79 -17.59 23.34 8.33
C GLN A 79 -18.91 22.95 9.00
N LYS A 80 -19.08 21.66 9.34
CA LYS A 80 -20.25 21.15 10.08
C LYS A 80 -20.19 21.51 11.57
N LEU A 81 -18.99 21.54 12.16
CA LEU A 81 -18.73 21.99 13.53
C LEU A 81 -18.85 23.53 13.64
N ALA A 82 -18.35 24.29 12.66
CA ALA A 82 -18.52 25.74 12.61
C ALA A 82 -20.01 26.16 12.48
N ASN A 83 -20.81 25.37 11.77
CA ASN A 83 -22.26 25.59 11.63
C ASN A 83 -23.06 25.19 12.89
N LEU A 84 -22.54 24.29 13.72
CA LEU A 84 -23.13 23.93 15.02
C LEU A 84 -22.82 24.98 16.10
N ASP A 85 -21.61 25.54 16.09
CA ASP A 85 -21.21 26.60 17.03
C ASP A 85 -21.99 27.91 16.80
N SER A 86 -22.31 28.21 15.54
CA SER A 86 -23.14 29.37 15.17
C SER A 86 -24.65 29.18 15.41
N THR A 87 -25.12 27.96 15.70
CA THR A 87 -26.53 27.71 16.09
C THR A 87 -26.76 27.74 17.60
N VAL A 88 -25.70 27.70 18.43
CA VAL A 88 -25.82 27.76 19.90
C VAL A 88 -25.80 29.20 20.44
N HIS A 89 -25.54 30.20 19.59
CA HIS A 89 -25.55 31.63 19.97
C HIS A 89 -26.86 32.37 19.66
N ILE A 90 -27.94 31.64 19.32
CA ILE A 90 -29.29 32.20 19.20
C ILE A 90 -30.20 31.53 20.22
N GLU A 91 -29.99 31.82 21.51
CA GLU A 91 -31.04 31.73 22.55
C GLU A 91 -30.81 32.80 23.62
#